data_AF-A0A9W8S8V4-F1
#
_entry.id   AF-A0A9W8S8V4-F1
#
_cell.length_a   1.000
_cell.length_b   1.000
_cell.length_c   1.000
_cell.angle_alpha   90.00
_cell.angle_beta   90.00
_cell.angle_gamma   90.00
#
_symmetry.space_group_name_H-M   'P 1'
#
loop_
_entity.id
_entity.type
_entity.pdbx_description
1 polymer ?
#
loop_
_entity_poly.entity_id
_entity_poly.type
_entity_poly.pdbx_seq_one_letter_code
_entity_poly.pdbx_strand_id
1 'polypeptide(L)'
;MGRFDLEYPKEAINTVKRENDRAVYALKTIHHIVNSCQILHVSFNTPSQPFPVILPMIGQMGSFDRPSADISDPLDLYLHGYVSSRFMNLGRGADAEEGLPVCVAASHVDGLVLALSTFSHSYNYRSTVLFGHATLVEDQEERLYAMELITNSVVPDRWRHTRLPPTKAELQSTGILKVKIASGSAKMRTGGPHDDKKDIENESVQDTVWTGVLPIYQTVGDPVASSYNRVDVPGYLAEFAKDFNTDNQQYAIDATKEPQK
;
A
#
# COMPACT_ATOMS: atom_id res chain seq x y z
N MET A 1 -16.28 -15.63 -21.00
CA MET A 1 -15.51 -16.39 -20.00
C MET A 1 -15.06 -15.39 -18.95
N GLY A 2 -15.68 -15.38 -17.78
CA GLY A 2 -15.33 -14.42 -16.73
C GLY A 2 -13.87 -14.64 -16.32
N ARG A 3 -13.06 -13.57 -16.34
CA ARG A 3 -11.73 -13.60 -15.72
C ARG A 3 -11.98 -13.84 -14.22
N PHE A 4 -11.61 -15.02 -13.73
CA PHE A 4 -11.53 -15.23 -12.29
C PHE A 4 -10.33 -14.43 -11.80
N ASP A 5 -10.55 -13.47 -10.91
CA ASP A 5 -9.46 -12.80 -10.23
C ASP A 5 -8.81 -13.82 -9.29
N LEU A 6 -7.49 -13.92 -9.32
CA LEU A 6 -6.75 -14.73 -8.35
C LEU A 6 -6.93 -14.13 -6.96
N GLU A 7 -6.97 -14.99 -5.94
CA GLU A 7 -7.12 -14.58 -4.54
C GLU A 7 -6.02 -15.18 -3.67
N TYR A 8 -5.67 -14.48 -2.59
CA TYR A 8 -4.88 -15.07 -1.52
C TYR A 8 -5.69 -16.12 -0.75
N PRO A 9 -5.03 -17.16 -0.20
CA PRO A 9 -5.70 -18.14 0.64
C PRO A 9 -6.30 -17.46 1.88
N LYS A 10 -7.53 -17.88 2.20
CA LYS A 10 -8.25 -17.43 3.40
C LYS A 10 -7.94 -18.38 4.55
N GLU A 11 -7.08 -17.91 5.46
CA GLU A 11 -6.58 -18.61 6.62
C GLU A 11 -7.13 -18.02 7.92
N ALA A 12 -6.92 -18.72 9.04
CA ALA A 12 -7.35 -18.24 10.35
C ALA A 12 -6.74 -16.88 10.73
N ILE A 13 -5.51 -16.60 10.26
CA ILE A 13 -4.74 -15.40 10.61
C ILE A 13 -5.17 -14.14 9.84
N ASN A 14 -5.61 -14.27 8.58
CA ASN A 14 -6.04 -13.15 7.72
C ASN A 14 -7.57 -13.06 7.56
N THR A 15 -8.35 -13.96 8.19
CA THR A 15 -9.81 -13.92 8.13
C THR A 15 -10.38 -12.69 8.84
N VAL A 16 -11.03 -11.80 8.09
CA VAL A 16 -11.76 -10.66 8.64
C VAL A 16 -13.04 -11.16 9.33
N LYS A 17 -13.18 -10.89 10.63
CA LYS A 17 -14.32 -11.37 11.43
C LYS A 17 -15.45 -10.36 11.57
N ARG A 18 -15.13 -9.09 11.83
CA ARG A 18 -16.11 -8.00 12.02
C ARG A 18 -16.27 -7.21 10.73
N GLU A 19 -17.51 -6.91 10.32
CA GLU A 19 -17.84 -6.34 8.99
C GLU A 19 -17.16 -7.15 7.87
N ASN A 20 -17.41 -8.46 7.85
CA ASN A 20 -16.72 -9.39 6.94
C ASN A 20 -17.22 -9.31 5.49
N ASP A 21 -18.38 -8.70 5.27
CA ASP A 21 -18.92 -8.26 3.98
C ASP A 21 -17.98 -7.29 3.25
N ARG A 22 -17.10 -6.61 4.00
CA ARG A 22 -16.09 -5.68 3.49
C ARG A 22 -14.75 -6.33 3.15
N ALA A 23 -14.63 -7.64 3.34
CA ALA A 23 -13.38 -8.36 3.13
C ALA A 23 -13.16 -8.65 1.63
N VAL A 24 -11.96 -8.39 1.15
CA VAL A 24 -11.54 -8.70 -0.22
C VAL A 24 -10.24 -9.50 -0.17
N TYR A 25 -10.18 -10.59 -0.93
CA TYR A 25 -9.01 -11.48 -1.00
C TYR A 25 -8.33 -11.47 -2.37
N ALA A 26 -8.91 -10.78 -3.36
CA ALA A 26 -8.38 -10.64 -4.71
C ALA A 26 -6.97 -10.01 -4.72
N LEU A 27 -6.03 -10.68 -5.39
CA LEU A 27 -4.64 -10.23 -5.57
C LEU A 27 -4.59 -8.82 -6.13
N LYS A 28 -5.35 -8.58 -7.21
CA LYS A 28 -5.41 -7.29 -7.89
C LYS A 28 -5.71 -6.14 -6.93
N THR A 29 -6.73 -6.28 -6.10
CA THR A 29 -7.13 -5.26 -5.13
C THR A 29 -6.05 -5.05 -4.08
N ILE A 30 -5.52 -6.13 -3.53
CA ILE A 30 -4.50 -6.07 -2.48
C ILE A 30 -3.19 -5.47 -2.98
N HIS A 31 -2.68 -5.92 -4.13
CA HIS A 31 -1.48 -5.38 -4.75
C HIS A 31 -1.65 -3.92 -5.13
N HIS A 32 -2.83 -3.53 -5.62
CA HIS A 32 -3.14 -2.14 -5.91
C HIS A 32 -3.14 -1.27 -4.64
N ILE A 33 -3.64 -1.75 -3.49
CA ILE A 33 -3.53 -1.03 -2.19
C ILE A 33 -2.08 -0.86 -1.76
N VAL A 34 -1.27 -1.92 -1.86
CA VAL A 34 0.16 -1.84 -1.50
C VAL A 34 0.88 -0.84 -2.40
N ASN A 35 0.72 -0.95 -3.72
CA ASN A 35 1.45 -0.14 -4.69
C ASN A 35 0.97 1.32 -4.77
N SER A 36 -0.22 1.64 -4.24
CA SER A 36 -0.69 3.03 -4.11
C SER A 36 -0.24 3.70 -2.81
N CYS A 37 0.26 2.95 -1.82
CA CYS A 37 0.76 3.50 -0.55
C CYS A 37 2.22 3.95 -0.67
N GLN A 38 2.50 5.21 -0.32
CA GLN A 38 3.88 5.72 -0.31
C GLN A 38 4.70 5.17 0.87
N ILE A 39 4.05 4.73 1.94
CA ILE A 39 4.68 4.16 3.14
C ILE A 39 3.94 2.89 3.55
N LEU A 40 4.69 1.80 3.66
CA LEU A 40 4.23 0.53 4.21
C LEU A 40 4.67 0.41 5.67
N HIS A 41 3.84 -0.23 6.49
CA HIS A 41 4.16 -0.53 7.89
C HIS A 41 4.55 -1.99 8.00
N VAL A 42 5.84 -2.26 8.16
CA VAL A 42 6.40 -3.61 8.19
C VAL A 42 6.67 -4.00 9.63
N SER A 43 5.96 -5.02 10.10
CA SER A 43 6.00 -5.51 11.47
C SER A 43 6.70 -6.86 11.54
N PHE A 44 7.59 -7.04 12.50
CA PHE A 44 8.31 -8.30 12.74
C PHE A 44 8.74 -8.42 14.19
N ASN A 45 8.99 -9.65 14.64
CA ASN A 45 9.53 -9.91 15.98
C ASN A 45 11.06 -9.92 15.95
N THR A 46 11.68 -9.46 17.04
CA THR A 46 13.12 -9.60 17.24
C THR A 46 13.39 -10.47 18.45
N PRO A 47 14.33 -11.44 18.40
CA PRO A 47 14.58 -12.36 19.51
C PRO A 47 14.91 -11.67 20.84
N SER A 48 15.48 -10.46 20.77
CA SER A 48 15.96 -9.69 21.91
C SER A 48 14.91 -8.79 22.57
N GLN A 49 13.68 -8.71 22.04
CA GLN A 49 12.67 -7.76 22.54
C GLN A 49 11.30 -8.44 22.70
N PRO A 50 10.54 -8.11 23.76
CA PRO A 50 9.21 -8.68 23.98
C PRO A 50 8.13 -8.07 23.07
N PHE A 51 8.41 -6.94 22.42
CA PHE A 51 7.46 -6.24 21.56
C PHE A 51 7.75 -6.50 20.08
N PRO A 52 6.71 -6.60 19.23
CA PRO A 52 6.90 -6.52 17.79
C PRO A 52 7.46 -5.14 17.43
N VAL A 53 8.36 -5.11 16.45
CA VAL A 53 8.90 -3.88 15.87
C VAL A 53 8.07 -3.55 14.65
N ILE A 54 7.75 -2.27 14.44
CA ILE A 54 7.10 -1.77 13.22
C ILE A 54 8.01 -0.72 12.59
N LEU A 55 8.33 -0.89 11.31
CA LEU A 55 9.14 0.04 10.53
C LEU A 55 8.31 0.64 9.39
N PRO A 56 8.27 1.97 9.22
CA PRO A 56 7.80 2.59 7.99
C PRO A 56 8.84 2.39 6.89
N MET A 57 8.45 1.80 5.77
CA MET A 57 9.34 1.46 4.66
C MET A 57 8.70 1.76 3.31
N ILE A 58 9.51 2.10 2.31
CA ILE A 58 9.07 2.10 0.91
C ILE A 58 9.27 0.68 0.37
N GLY A 59 8.20 0.16 -0.22
CA GLY A 59 8.21 -1.12 -0.91
C GLY A 59 7.29 -1.11 -2.11
N GLN A 60 7.41 -2.14 -2.93
CA GLN A 60 6.59 -2.30 -4.13
C GLN A 60 6.39 -3.79 -4.44
N MET A 61 5.17 -4.16 -4.82
CA MET A 61 4.87 -5.50 -5.32
C MET A 61 5.42 -5.67 -6.74
N GLY A 62 6.06 -6.81 -7.02
CA GLY A 62 6.54 -7.17 -8.36
C GLY A 62 6.99 -8.62 -8.45
N SER A 63 7.43 -9.05 -9.63
CA SER A 63 7.98 -10.40 -9.84
C SER A 63 9.25 -10.34 -10.67
N PHE A 64 10.39 -10.71 -10.06
CA PHE A 64 11.64 -10.83 -10.79
C PHE A 64 11.62 -11.96 -11.82
N ASP A 65 11.03 -13.11 -11.48
CA ASP A 65 10.93 -14.26 -12.38
C ASP A 65 10.02 -13.97 -13.60
N ARG A 66 9.05 -13.07 -13.45
CA ARG A 66 8.17 -12.60 -14.52
C ARG A 66 8.00 -11.08 -14.46
N PRO A 67 8.95 -10.29 -14.97
CA PRO A 67 8.90 -8.82 -14.89
C PRO A 67 7.69 -8.19 -15.59
N SER A 68 7.02 -8.93 -16.48
CA SER A 68 5.79 -8.52 -17.17
C SER A 68 4.51 -8.94 -16.45
N ALA A 69 4.59 -9.49 -15.23
CA ALA A 69 3.43 -9.89 -14.45
C ALA A 69 2.51 -8.70 -14.15
N ASP A 70 1.21 -8.91 -14.25
CA ASP A 70 0.20 -7.91 -13.90
C ASP A 70 -0.01 -7.89 -12.39
N ILE A 71 -0.61 -6.82 -11.86
CA ILE A 71 -1.03 -6.74 -10.45
C ILE A 71 -2.04 -7.82 -10.07
N SER A 72 -2.66 -8.50 -11.02
CA SER A 72 -3.58 -9.63 -10.79
C SER A 72 -2.86 -10.97 -10.65
N ASP A 73 -1.56 -11.04 -10.95
CA ASP A 73 -0.73 -12.24 -10.81
C ASP A 73 -0.14 -12.36 -9.38
N PRO A 74 0.38 -13.53 -8.97
CA PRO A 74 1.16 -13.65 -7.74
C PRO A 74 2.46 -12.83 -7.84
N LEU A 75 2.65 -11.93 -6.88
CA LEU A 75 3.81 -11.05 -6.77
C LEU A 75 4.48 -11.20 -5.40
N ASP A 76 5.76 -10.86 -5.34
CA ASP A 76 6.50 -10.67 -4.09
C ASP A 76 6.55 -9.18 -3.73
N LEU A 77 6.76 -8.86 -2.46
CA LEU A 77 6.98 -7.49 -2.01
C LEU A 77 8.47 -7.21 -1.83
N TYR A 78 9.01 -6.23 -2.54
CA TYR A 78 10.39 -5.78 -2.37
C TYR A 78 10.46 -4.57 -1.44
N LEU A 79 11.36 -4.62 -0.46
CA LEU A 79 11.59 -3.57 0.54
C LEU A 79 13.05 -3.12 0.50
N HIS A 80 13.28 -1.81 0.41
CA HIS A 80 14.64 -1.25 0.45
C HIS A 80 15.05 -0.82 1.87
N GLY A 81 16.35 -0.81 2.14
CA GLY A 81 16.89 -0.27 3.38
C GLY A 81 18.40 -0.31 3.44
N TYR A 82 18.98 0.23 4.52
CA TYR A 82 20.42 0.17 4.74
C TYR A 82 20.86 -1.27 5.03
N VAL A 83 21.89 -1.74 4.32
CA VAL A 83 22.33 -3.15 4.33
C VAL A 83 22.68 -3.70 5.71
N SER A 84 23.19 -2.85 6.61
CA SER A 84 23.56 -3.23 7.99
C SER A 84 22.45 -2.95 9.01
N SER A 85 21.26 -2.56 8.57
CA SER A 85 20.12 -2.38 9.48
C SER A 85 19.75 -3.71 10.12
N ARG A 86 19.19 -3.64 11.33
CA ARG A 86 18.76 -4.83 12.09
C ARG A 86 17.80 -5.71 11.28
N PHE A 87 16.87 -5.11 10.54
CA PHE A 87 15.90 -5.85 9.73
C PHE A 87 16.57 -6.62 8.59
N MET A 88 17.51 -5.98 7.88
CA MET A 88 18.29 -6.64 6.82
C MET A 88 19.15 -7.80 7.35
N ASN A 89 19.78 -7.62 8.52
CA ASN A 89 20.58 -8.67 9.14
C ASN A 89 19.72 -9.87 9.60
N LEU A 90 18.53 -9.61 10.14
CA LEU A 90 17.60 -10.68 10.52
C LEU A 90 17.09 -11.44 9.29
N GLY A 91 16.73 -10.74 8.20
CA GLY A 91 16.33 -11.38 6.94
C GLY A 91 17.46 -12.16 6.26
N ARG A 92 18.74 -11.79 6.50
CA ARG A 92 19.91 -12.55 6.04
C ARG A 92 20.17 -13.80 6.88
N GLY A 93 19.99 -13.70 8.20
CA GLY A 93 20.22 -14.80 9.13
C GLY A 93 19.05 -15.78 9.25
N ALA A 94 17.91 -15.47 8.64
CA ALA A 94 16.79 -16.39 8.55
C ALA A 94 17.10 -17.53 7.58
N ASP A 95 16.53 -18.71 7.83
CA ASP A 95 16.60 -19.83 6.90
C ASP A 95 16.10 -19.39 5.51
N ALA A 96 16.79 -19.75 4.44
CA ALA A 96 16.38 -19.37 3.09
C ALA A 96 15.05 -20.03 2.68
N GLU A 97 14.69 -21.18 3.27
CA GLU A 97 13.44 -21.87 2.97
C GLU A 97 12.23 -21.26 3.71
N GLU A 98 12.41 -20.81 4.95
CA GLU A 98 11.33 -20.24 5.76
C GLU A 98 11.31 -18.70 5.77
N GLY A 99 12.46 -18.02 5.76
CA GLY A 99 12.60 -16.57 5.86
C GLY A 99 12.18 -15.96 7.21
N LEU A 100 12.36 -14.65 7.40
CA LEU A 100 11.92 -13.95 8.61
C LEU A 100 10.40 -13.68 8.52
N PRO A 101 9.56 -14.17 9.45
CA PRO A 101 8.14 -13.87 9.42
C PRO A 101 7.87 -12.38 9.60
N VAL A 102 7.08 -11.81 8.69
CA VAL A 102 6.68 -10.40 8.70
C VAL A 102 5.19 -10.24 8.44
N CYS A 103 4.64 -9.13 8.96
CA CYS A 103 3.31 -8.64 8.66
C CYS A 103 3.43 -7.24 8.04
N VAL A 104 2.77 -6.98 6.92
CA VAL A 104 2.85 -5.70 6.21
C VAL A 104 1.46 -5.09 6.12
N ALA A 105 1.32 -3.86 6.62
CA ALA A 105 0.08 -3.11 6.55
C ALA A 105 0.21 -1.90 5.62
N ALA A 106 -0.84 -1.66 4.83
CA ALA A 106 -0.99 -0.50 3.96
C ALA A 106 -2.44 -0.01 4.01
N SER A 107 -2.67 1.29 4.11
CA SER A 107 -4.00 1.86 4.30
C SER A 107 -4.13 3.27 3.75
N HIS A 108 -5.28 3.56 3.13
CA HIS A 108 -5.73 4.89 2.77
C HIS A 108 -7.03 5.24 3.50
N VAL A 109 -7.22 6.53 3.77
CA VAL A 109 -8.51 7.08 4.20
C VAL A 109 -9.07 7.88 3.03
N ASP A 110 -10.26 7.50 2.59
CA ASP A 110 -10.91 8.02 1.38
C ASP A 110 -12.06 8.98 1.72
N GLY A 111 -12.52 9.00 2.98
CA GLY A 111 -13.49 10.00 3.45
C GLY A 111 -13.93 9.84 4.89
N LEU A 112 -14.41 10.93 5.49
CA LEU A 112 -15.03 10.96 6.82
C LEU A 112 -16.53 10.77 6.66
N VAL A 113 -17.09 9.73 7.26
CA VAL A 113 -18.53 9.48 7.23
C VAL A 113 -19.15 10.05 8.50
N LEU A 114 -19.88 11.14 8.32
CA LEU A 114 -20.52 11.90 9.39
C LEU A 114 -22.00 11.52 9.42
N ALA A 115 -22.43 10.90 10.51
CA ALA A 115 -23.77 10.35 10.71
C ALA A 115 -24.55 11.25 11.70
N LEU A 116 -25.85 10.99 11.86
CA LEU A 116 -26.71 11.72 12.81
C LEU A 116 -26.39 11.38 14.28
N SER A 117 -25.80 10.21 14.53
CA SER A 117 -25.44 9.70 15.86
C SER A 117 -23.95 9.46 16.01
N THR A 118 -23.43 9.70 17.22
CA THR A 118 -22.00 9.53 17.54
C THR A 118 -21.49 8.10 17.29
N PHE A 119 -22.36 7.10 17.38
CA PHE A 119 -22.01 5.70 17.21
C PHE A 119 -21.92 5.25 15.73
N SER A 120 -22.49 6.04 14.82
CA SER A 120 -22.59 5.71 13.40
C SER A 120 -21.54 6.43 12.53
N HIS A 121 -20.73 7.31 13.12
CA HIS A 121 -19.56 7.89 12.44
C HIS A 121 -18.58 6.80 11.99
N SER A 122 -17.97 7.01 10.82
CA SER A 122 -17.01 6.05 10.27
C SER A 122 -16.03 6.70 9.30
N TYR A 123 -15.26 5.88 8.61
CA TYR A 123 -14.38 6.27 7.52
C TYR A 123 -14.70 5.44 6.28
N ASN A 124 -14.67 6.06 5.10
CA ASN A 124 -14.37 5.32 3.88
C ASN A 124 -12.86 5.08 3.84
N TYR A 125 -12.45 3.85 3.54
CA TYR A 125 -11.06 3.44 3.58
C TYR A 125 -10.84 2.20 2.73
N ARG A 126 -9.57 1.99 2.39
CA ARG A 126 -9.03 0.75 1.84
C ARG A 126 -7.78 0.39 2.60
N SER A 127 -7.72 -0.82 3.15
CA SER A 127 -6.55 -1.31 3.84
C SER A 127 -6.26 -2.75 3.49
N THR A 128 -5.00 -3.15 3.61
CA THR A 128 -4.57 -4.54 3.47
C THR A 128 -3.58 -4.89 4.58
N VAL A 129 -3.62 -6.16 4.98
CA VAL A 129 -2.62 -6.80 5.82
C VAL A 129 -2.12 -8.05 5.09
N LEU A 130 -0.81 -8.09 4.84
CA LEU A 130 -0.11 -9.22 4.25
C LEU A 130 0.73 -9.93 5.29
N PHE A 131 0.75 -11.26 5.24
CA PHE A 131 1.63 -12.10 6.03
C PHE A 131 2.58 -12.82 5.08
N GLY A 132 3.87 -12.80 5.38
CA GLY A 132 4.87 -13.40 4.52
C GLY A 132 6.20 -13.57 5.20
N HIS A 133 7.19 -13.93 4.41
CA HIS A 133 8.53 -14.24 4.88
C HIS A 133 9.57 -13.44 4.12
N ALA A 134 10.35 -12.67 4.85
CA ALA A 134 11.36 -11.77 4.30
C ALA A 134 12.73 -12.47 4.23
N THR A 135 13.35 -12.44 3.06
CA THR A 135 14.74 -12.91 2.82
C THR A 135 15.55 -11.83 2.12
N LEU A 136 16.86 -11.81 2.39
CA LEU A 136 17.77 -10.88 1.69
C LEU A 136 17.93 -11.30 0.23
N VAL A 137 17.82 -10.33 -0.69
CA VAL A 137 18.13 -10.55 -2.10
C VAL A 137 19.65 -10.53 -2.29
N GLU A 138 20.22 -11.70 -2.57
CA GLU A 138 21.66 -11.86 -2.82
C GLU A 138 22.01 -11.77 -4.31
N ASP A 139 21.11 -12.19 -5.19
CA ASP A 139 21.32 -12.12 -6.63
C ASP A 139 21.41 -10.66 -7.11
N GLN A 140 22.40 -10.39 -7.95
CA GLN A 140 22.69 -9.02 -8.38
C GLN A 140 21.65 -8.49 -9.37
N GLU A 141 21.10 -9.34 -10.24
CA GLU A 141 20.10 -8.96 -11.22
C GLU A 141 18.75 -8.69 -10.54
N GLU A 142 18.34 -9.55 -9.62
CA GLU A 142 17.13 -9.36 -8.82
C GLU A 142 17.22 -8.09 -7.98
N ARG A 143 18.40 -7.80 -7.39
CA ARG A 143 18.60 -6.58 -6.62
C ARG A 143 18.47 -5.32 -7.49
N LEU A 144 19.03 -5.32 -8.70
CA LEU A 144 18.90 -4.20 -9.63
C LEU A 144 17.46 -4.02 -10.11
N TYR A 145 16.77 -5.12 -10.43
CA TYR A 145 15.34 -5.13 -10.74
C TYR A 145 14.52 -4.49 -9.61
N ALA A 146 14.74 -4.92 -8.37
CA ALA A 146 14.02 -4.39 -7.22
C ALA A 146 14.32 -2.91 -6.95
N MET A 147 15.57 -2.47 -7.15
CA MET A 147 15.93 -1.05 -7.04
C MET A 147 15.24 -0.19 -8.10
N GLU A 148 15.17 -0.67 -9.34
CA GLU A 148 14.42 0.00 -10.41
C GLU A 148 12.92 0.06 -10.09
N LEU A 149 12.34 -1.07 -9.67
CA LEU A 149 10.93 -1.19 -9.30
C LEU A 149 10.54 -0.21 -8.16
N ILE A 150 11.35 -0.15 -7.09
CA ILE A 150 11.12 0.75 -5.96
C ILE A 150 11.38 2.21 -6.35
N THR A 151 12.37 2.50 -7.19
CA THR A 151 12.60 3.88 -7.66
C THR A 151 11.41 4.38 -8.49
N ASN A 152 10.88 3.52 -9.35
CA ASN A 152 9.72 3.83 -10.18
C ASN A 152 8.40 3.83 -9.39
N SER A 153 8.35 3.31 -8.15
CA SER A 153 7.20 3.46 -7.27
C SER A 153 7.12 4.83 -6.61
N VAL A 154 8.26 5.53 -6.46
CA VAL A 154 8.29 6.92 -5.94
C VAL A 154 7.65 7.87 -6.94
N VAL A 155 8.11 7.82 -8.19
CA VAL A 155 7.48 8.47 -9.34
C VAL A 155 7.67 7.52 -10.53
N PRO A 156 6.62 7.23 -11.30
CA PRO A 156 6.74 6.42 -12.50
C PRO A 156 7.90 6.90 -13.36
N ASP A 157 8.70 5.94 -13.82
CA ASP A 157 9.79 6.19 -14.74
C ASP A 157 10.97 7.02 -14.22
N ARG A 158 11.05 7.19 -12.89
CA ARG A 158 12.12 7.97 -12.26
C ARG A 158 13.51 7.36 -12.44
N TRP A 159 13.60 6.03 -12.54
CA TRP A 159 14.87 5.32 -12.67
C TRP A 159 15.68 5.78 -13.88
N ARG A 160 15.08 5.79 -15.09
CA ARG A 160 15.76 6.23 -16.32
C ARG A 160 16.02 7.73 -16.39
N HIS A 161 15.32 8.51 -15.56
CA HIS A 161 15.48 9.96 -15.41
C HIS A 161 16.42 10.35 -14.24
N THR A 162 17.27 9.42 -13.80
CA THR A 162 18.29 9.62 -12.77
C THR A 162 19.66 9.16 -13.29
N ARG A 163 20.75 9.53 -12.62
CA ARG A 163 22.12 9.10 -12.99
C ARG A 163 22.24 7.56 -12.91
N LEU A 164 22.59 6.94 -14.03
CA LEU A 164 22.84 5.49 -14.15
C LEU A 164 24.27 5.21 -14.66
N PRO A 165 24.85 4.03 -14.35
CA PRO A 165 24.37 3.04 -13.39
C PRO A 165 24.62 3.48 -11.94
N PRO A 166 23.96 2.86 -10.94
CA PRO A 166 24.37 2.99 -9.54
C PRO A 166 25.87 2.69 -9.37
N THR A 167 26.54 3.46 -8.52
CA THR A 167 27.95 3.23 -8.18
C THR A 167 28.08 1.97 -7.33
N LYS A 168 29.29 1.39 -7.30
CA LYS A 168 29.58 0.23 -6.45
C LYS A 168 29.31 0.50 -4.97
N ALA A 169 29.61 1.70 -4.49
CA ALA A 169 29.38 2.09 -3.10
C ALA A 169 27.88 2.12 -2.77
N GLU A 170 27.05 2.71 -3.63
CA GLU A 170 25.59 2.74 -3.45
C GLU A 170 24.99 1.33 -3.43
N LEU A 171 25.44 0.44 -4.33
CA LEU A 171 25.02 -0.96 -4.35
C LEU A 171 25.46 -1.75 -3.12
N GLN A 172 26.65 -1.45 -2.57
CA GLN A 172 27.16 -2.10 -1.37
C GLN A 172 26.41 -1.66 -0.10
N SER A 173 26.00 -0.39 0.00
CA SER A 173 25.28 0.13 1.17
C SER A 173 23.78 -0.17 1.16
N THR A 174 23.22 -0.59 0.03
CA THR A 174 21.78 -0.82 -0.14
C THR A 174 21.44 -2.30 0.00
N GLY A 175 20.58 -2.62 0.95
CA GLY A 175 19.95 -3.94 1.09
C GLY A 175 18.55 -3.94 0.50
N ILE A 176 18.16 -5.06 -0.10
CA ILE A 176 16.79 -5.33 -0.55
C ILE A 176 16.33 -6.61 0.14
N LEU A 177 15.16 -6.56 0.76
CA LEU A 177 14.44 -7.75 1.20
C LEU A 177 13.34 -8.08 0.19
N LYS A 178 13.21 -9.35 -0.14
CA LYS A 178 12.04 -9.91 -0.82
C LYS A 178 11.15 -10.54 0.24
N VAL A 179 9.88 -10.17 0.25
CA VAL A 179 8.86 -10.80 1.10
C VAL A 179 7.98 -11.68 0.23
N LYS A 180 8.13 -12.99 0.40
CA LYS A 180 7.23 -13.97 -0.21
C LYS A 180 5.91 -13.97 0.56
N ILE A 181 4.83 -13.57 -0.10
CA ILE A 181 3.53 -13.45 0.55
C ILE A 181 2.89 -14.83 0.71
N ALA A 182 2.56 -15.19 1.95
CA ALA A 182 1.91 -16.45 2.29
C ALA A 182 0.38 -16.32 2.28
N SER A 183 -0.15 -15.23 2.83
CA SER A 183 -1.58 -14.91 2.82
C SER A 183 -1.79 -13.41 2.99
N GLY A 184 -2.98 -12.93 2.66
CA GLY A 184 -3.31 -11.52 2.80
C GLY A 184 -4.81 -11.28 2.80
N SER A 185 -5.24 -10.16 3.36
CA SER A 185 -6.63 -9.72 3.24
C SER A 185 -6.71 -8.20 3.16
N ALA A 186 -7.64 -7.72 2.34
CA ALA A 186 -8.05 -6.34 2.33
C ALA A 186 -9.39 -6.16 3.05
N LYS A 187 -9.60 -4.96 3.57
CA LYS A 187 -10.88 -4.51 4.10
C LYS A 187 -11.17 -3.11 3.56
N MET A 188 -12.36 -2.95 2.98
CA MET A 188 -12.73 -1.72 2.28
C MET A 188 -14.12 -1.24 2.69
N ARG A 189 -14.27 0.07 2.91
CA ARG A 189 -15.57 0.69 3.12
C ARG A 189 -15.76 1.84 2.13
N THR A 190 -16.89 1.85 1.45
CA THR A 190 -17.41 2.95 0.64
C THR A 190 -18.84 3.25 1.07
N GLY A 191 -19.44 4.32 0.54
CA GLY A 191 -20.82 4.70 0.78
C GLY A 191 -21.03 5.76 1.86
N GLY A 192 -22.29 6.04 2.14
CA GLY A 192 -22.74 7.08 3.05
C GLY A 192 -22.83 6.64 4.51
N PRO A 193 -23.39 7.50 5.39
CA PRO A 193 -23.77 7.12 6.74
C PRO A 193 -24.96 6.14 6.72
N HIS A 194 -24.99 5.21 7.68
CA HIS A 194 -26.07 4.25 7.87
C HIS A 194 -26.69 4.49 9.25
N ASP A 195 -27.50 5.56 9.36
CA ASP A 195 -28.14 5.97 10.60
C ASP A 195 -29.30 5.06 11.03
N ASP A 196 -29.54 4.97 12.33
CA ASP A 196 -30.68 4.23 12.87
C ASP A 196 -31.99 4.89 12.43
N LYS A 197 -33.01 4.07 12.14
CA LYS A 197 -34.33 4.54 11.72
C LYS A 197 -34.93 5.59 12.67
N LYS A 198 -34.75 5.42 13.98
CA LYS A 198 -35.24 6.37 15.01
C LYS A 198 -34.62 7.77 14.89
N ASP A 199 -33.36 7.85 14.43
CA ASP A 199 -32.64 9.11 14.31
C ASP A 199 -32.99 9.77 12.97
N ILE A 200 -33.17 8.96 11.92
CA ILE A 200 -33.71 9.41 10.63
C ILE A 200 -35.14 9.95 10.79
N GLU A 201 -36.00 9.32 11.59
CA GLU A 201 -37.39 9.78 11.79
C GLU A 201 -37.52 10.94 12.78
N ASN A 202 -36.42 11.40 13.39
CA ASN A 202 -36.42 12.50 14.34
C ASN A 202 -36.16 13.85 13.64
N GLU A 203 -37.24 14.60 13.37
CA GLU A 203 -37.18 15.91 12.71
C GLU A 203 -36.22 16.88 13.43
N SER A 204 -36.22 16.91 14.77
CA SER A 204 -35.31 17.79 15.51
C SER A 204 -33.84 17.48 15.27
N VAL A 205 -33.49 16.21 15.02
CA VAL A 205 -32.13 15.79 14.69
C VAL A 205 -31.82 16.12 13.24
N GLN A 206 -32.73 15.82 12.30
CA GLN A 206 -32.54 16.15 10.88
C GLN A 206 -32.37 17.66 10.63
N ASP A 207 -33.10 18.49 11.36
CA ASP A 207 -33.07 19.95 11.20
C ASP A 207 -31.81 20.60 11.79
N THR A 208 -31.08 19.90 12.67
CA THR A 208 -29.95 20.47 13.42
C THR A 208 -28.60 19.79 13.18
N VAL A 209 -28.60 18.57 12.64
CA VAL A 209 -27.38 17.77 12.44
C VAL A 209 -27.16 17.49 10.96
N TRP A 210 -26.04 17.97 10.41
CA TRP A 210 -25.61 17.62 9.07
C TRP A 210 -25.09 16.18 9.02
N THR A 211 -25.50 15.41 8.01
CA THR A 211 -25.06 14.03 7.77
C THR A 211 -24.56 13.89 6.32
N GLY A 212 -23.49 13.13 6.10
CA GLY A 212 -22.86 12.99 4.79
C GLY A 212 -21.43 12.46 4.85
N VAL A 213 -20.71 12.61 3.73
CA VAL A 213 -19.31 12.20 3.62
C VAL A 213 -18.44 13.40 3.26
N LEU A 214 -17.32 13.57 3.95
CA LEU A 214 -16.24 14.48 3.55
C LEU A 214 -15.14 13.65 2.87
N PRO A 215 -15.01 13.67 1.52
CA PRO A 215 -13.97 12.93 0.82
C PRO A 215 -12.57 13.38 1.26
N ILE A 216 -11.67 12.42 1.44
CA ILE A 216 -10.25 12.65 1.70
C ILE A 216 -9.47 12.00 0.58
N TYR A 217 -8.56 12.75 -0.03
CA TYR A 217 -7.65 12.23 -1.05
C TYR A 217 -6.29 12.90 -0.92
N GLN A 218 -5.26 12.17 -1.32
CA GLN A 218 -3.90 12.69 -1.36
C GLN A 218 -3.68 13.48 -2.64
N THR A 219 -2.96 14.58 -2.53
CA THR A 219 -2.48 15.36 -3.67
C THR A 219 -0.98 15.57 -3.57
N VAL A 220 -0.32 15.67 -4.72
CA VAL A 220 1.03 16.19 -4.85
C VAL A 220 0.95 17.63 -5.35
N GLY A 221 1.78 18.50 -4.77
CA GLY A 221 1.86 19.91 -5.14
C GLY A 221 2.80 20.17 -6.31
N ASP A 222 2.94 21.45 -6.66
CA ASP A 222 3.87 21.89 -7.71
C ASP A 222 5.33 21.54 -7.36
N PRO A 223 6.15 21.09 -8.33
CA PRO A 223 7.56 20.79 -8.08
C PRO A 223 8.35 21.98 -7.59
N VAL A 224 9.00 21.83 -6.43
CA VAL A 224 9.94 22.82 -5.89
C VAL A 224 11.36 22.45 -6.29
N ALA A 225 11.97 23.26 -7.15
CA ALA A 225 13.33 23.03 -7.62
C ALA A 225 14.36 23.13 -6.49
N SER A 226 15.36 22.25 -6.49
CA SER A 226 16.52 22.39 -5.60
C SER A 226 17.39 23.58 -6.01
N SER A 227 18.19 24.11 -5.08
CA SER A 227 19.07 25.27 -5.31
C SER A 227 20.12 25.06 -6.40
N TYR A 228 20.41 23.81 -6.76
CA TYR A 228 21.40 23.43 -7.77
C TYR A 228 20.75 22.83 -9.03
N ASN A 229 19.42 22.79 -9.12
CA ASN A 229 18.74 22.37 -10.33
C ASN A 229 19.01 23.38 -11.48
N ARG A 230 19.24 22.86 -12.69
CA ARG A 230 19.60 23.66 -13.87
C ARG A 230 18.70 23.39 -15.08
N VAL A 231 17.67 22.58 -14.92
CA VAL A 231 16.78 22.15 -15.99
C VAL A 231 15.33 22.41 -15.61
N ASP A 232 14.47 22.57 -16.60
CA ASP A 232 13.03 22.69 -16.39
C ASP A 232 12.42 21.40 -15.84
N VAL A 233 11.21 21.50 -15.29
CA VAL A 233 10.44 20.34 -14.84
C VAL A 233 10.17 19.43 -16.05
N PRO A 234 10.64 18.17 -16.04
CA PRO A 234 10.36 17.24 -17.13
C PRO A 234 8.86 16.95 -17.28
N GLY A 235 8.41 16.76 -18.52
CA GLY A 235 6.98 16.51 -18.82
C GLY A 235 6.37 15.34 -18.03
N TYR A 236 7.12 14.24 -17.88
CA TYR A 236 6.64 13.06 -17.14
C TYR A 236 6.32 13.34 -15.66
N LEU A 237 6.98 14.32 -15.03
CA LEU A 237 6.66 14.74 -13.67
C LEU A 237 5.35 15.52 -13.61
N ALA A 238 5.11 16.39 -14.59
CA ALA A 238 3.89 17.18 -14.67
C ALA A 238 2.67 16.28 -14.97
N GLU A 239 2.83 15.31 -15.86
CA GLU A 239 1.82 14.28 -16.16
C GLU A 239 1.53 13.44 -14.91
N PHE A 240 2.56 12.93 -14.23
CA PHE A 240 2.39 12.19 -12.98
C PHE A 240 1.60 12.99 -11.94
N ALA A 241 1.95 14.26 -11.71
CA ALA A 241 1.27 15.08 -10.69
C ALA A 241 -0.21 15.29 -11.03
N LYS A 242 -0.51 15.54 -12.30
CA LYS A 242 -1.88 15.69 -12.79
C LYS A 242 -2.68 14.40 -12.62
N ASP A 243 -2.14 13.28 -13.07
CA ASP A 243 -2.82 11.98 -13.07
C ASP A 243 -3.03 11.50 -11.63
N PHE A 244 -2.00 11.58 -10.78
CA PHE A 244 -2.08 11.23 -9.36
C PHE A 244 -3.18 12.02 -8.62
N ASN A 245 -3.25 13.34 -8.85
CA ASN A 245 -4.26 14.18 -8.22
C ASN A 245 -5.67 13.87 -8.74
N THR A 246 -5.80 13.68 -10.06
CA THR A 246 -7.09 13.38 -10.71
C THR A 246 -7.63 12.03 -10.24
N ASP A 247 -6.80 10.99 -10.26
CA ASP A 247 -7.18 9.63 -9.94
C ASP A 247 -7.55 9.50 -8.46
N ASN A 248 -6.77 10.09 -7.54
CA ASN A 248 -7.08 10.04 -6.12
C ASN A 248 -8.35 10.82 -5.78
N GLN A 249 -8.55 11.99 -6.39
CA GLN A 249 -9.78 12.75 -6.21
C GLN A 249 -10.99 11.95 -6.72
N GLN A 250 -10.90 11.40 -7.92
CA GLN A 250 -11.97 10.62 -8.52
C GLN A 250 -12.30 9.39 -7.67
N TYR A 251 -11.28 8.66 -7.19
CA TYR A 251 -11.46 7.51 -6.30
C TYR A 251 -12.20 7.90 -5.02
N ALA A 252 -11.78 8.96 -4.33
CA ALA A 252 -12.41 9.40 -3.09
C ALA A 252 -13.87 9.85 -3.29
N ILE A 253 -14.18 10.50 -4.42
CA ILE A 253 -15.55 10.87 -4.79
C ILE A 253 -16.38 9.63 -5.11
N ASP A 254 -15.86 8.67 -5.84
CA ASP A 254 -16.57 7.42 -6.11
C ASP A 254 -16.78 6.58 -4.86
N ALA A 255 -15.83 6.62 -3.92
CA ALA A 255 -15.94 5.96 -2.62
C ALA A 255 -17.06 6.52 -1.74
N THR A 256 -17.62 7.71 -2.02
CA THR A 256 -18.80 8.20 -1.29
C THR A 256 -20.10 7.53 -1.75
N LYS A 257 -20.10 6.87 -2.91
CA LYS A 257 -21.27 6.17 -3.46
C LYS A 257 -21.36 4.78 -2.83
N GLU A 258 -22.59 4.32 -2.65
CA GLU A 258 -22.83 2.94 -2.21
C GLU A 258 -22.24 1.95 -3.23
N PRO A 259 -21.66 0.82 -2.78
CA PRO A 259 -21.15 -0.19 -3.69
C PRO A 259 -22.28 -0.71 -4.58
N GLN A 260 -22.00 -0.85 -5.88
CA GLN A 260 -22.95 -1.47 -6.81
C GLN A 260 -23.11 -2.95 -6.44
N LYS A 261 -24.36 -3.40 -6.28
CA LYS A 261 -24.72 -4.79 -5.98
C LYS A 261 -24.56 -5.68 -7.21
#